data_AF-A0AAE1D026-F1
#
_entry.id   AF-A0AAE1D026-F1
#
_cell.length_a   1.000
_cell.length_b   1.000
_cell.length_c   1.000
_cell.angle_alpha   90.00
_cell.angle_beta   90.00
_cell.angle_gamma   90.00
#
_symmetry.space_group_name_H-M   'P 1'
#
loop_
_entity.id
_entity.type
_entity.pdbx_description
1 polymer ?
#
loop_
_entity_poly.entity_id
_entity_poly.type
_entity_poly.pdbx_seq_one_letter_code
_entity_poly.pdbx_strand_id
1 'polypeptide(L)'
;MYQYFIKIVPTTYTKVNGETLYTNQYSVTKHSKSTGSVLGDTGLPGVFFSYELSPMMVKYTESQRSFMHFLTGVCAIVGGIFTVASLVDSFIYHSSKVIAKKIELGKAS
;
A
#
# COMPACT_ATOMS: atom_id res chain seq x y z
N MET A 1 22.21 -30.23 -23.67
CA MET A 1 21.83 -30.28 -22.23
C MET A 1 20.88 -29.13 -21.91
N TYR A 2 19.77 -29.41 -21.22
CA TYR A 2 18.86 -28.37 -20.70
C TYR A 2 18.77 -28.49 -19.18
N GLN A 3 19.03 -27.41 -18.47
CA GLN A 3 18.98 -27.35 -17.02
C GLN A 3 18.00 -26.28 -16.58
N TYR A 4 17.10 -26.65 -15.68
CA TYR A 4 16.07 -25.80 -15.10
C TYR A 4 16.35 -25.66 -13.62
N PHE A 5 16.69 -24.46 -13.17
CA PHE A 5 16.81 -24.12 -11.76
C PHE A 5 15.49 -23.51 -11.29
N ILE A 6 14.77 -24.25 -10.45
CA ILE A 6 13.46 -23.89 -9.92
C ILE A 6 13.66 -23.44 -8.48
N LYS A 7 13.52 -22.15 -8.24
CA LYS A 7 13.55 -21.56 -6.91
C LYS A 7 12.14 -21.41 -6.38
N ILE A 8 11.83 -22.06 -5.26
CA ILE A 8 10.50 -22.03 -4.64
C ILE A 8 10.55 -21.08 -3.44
N VAL A 9 9.60 -20.15 -3.37
CA VAL A 9 9.44 -19.18 -2.28
C VAL A 9 8.11 -19.47 -1.56
N PRO A 10 8.15 -19.96 -0.31
CA PRO A 10 6.95 -20.15 0.48
C PRO A 10 6.22 -18.82 0.69
N THR A 11 4.90 -18.81 0.50
CA THR A 11 4.07 -17.61 0.64
C THR A 11 2.80 -17.91 1.43
N THR A 12 2.57 -17.16 2.49
CA THR A 12 1.41 -17.33 3.36
C THR A 12 0.49 -16.13 3.26
N TYR A 13 -0.80 -16.37 3.01
CA TYR A 13 -1.84 -15.35 2.96
C TYR A 13 -2.75 -15.49 4.18
N THR A 14 -2.71 -14.52 5.08
CA THR A 14 -3.62 -14.43 6.22
C THR A 14 -4.74 -13.44 5.88
N LYS A 15 -5.96 -13.96 5.71
CA LYS A 15 -7.16 -13.15 5.48
C LYS A 15 -7.64 -12.50 6.78
N VAL A 16 -8.49 -11.48 6.64
CA VAL A 16 -9.15 -10.78 7.76
C VAL A 16 -9.95 -11.74 8.65
N ASN A 17 -10.55 -12.76 8.05
CA ASN A 17 -11.34 -13.78 8.74
C ASN A 17 -10.47 -14.80 9.54
N GLY A 18 -9.16 -14.59 9.63
CA GLY A 18 -8.21 -15.49 10.30
C GLY A 18 -7.84 -16.75 9.51
N GLU A 19 -8.50 -17.00 8.38
CA GLU A 19 -8.12 -18.08 7.46
C GLU A 19 -6.72 -17.83 6.88
N THR A 20 -5.84 -18.81 7.06
CA THR A 20 -4.46 -18.74 6.56
C THR A 20 -4.29 -19.73 5.41
N LEU A 21 -4.01 -19.21 4.22
CA LEU A 21 -3.74 -19.99 3.02
C LEU A 21 -2.22 -20.11 2.82
N TYR A 22 -1.74 -21.35 2.76
CA TYR A 22 -0.36 -21.67 2.46
C TYR A 22 -0.19 -21.92 0.96
N THR A 23 0.68 -21.15 0.33
CA THR A 23 0.97 -21.21 -1.10
C THR A 23 2.46 -21.20 -1.35
N ASN A 24 2.88 -21.56 -2.56
CA ASN A 24 4.28 -21.53 -2.96
C ASN A 24 4.38 -20.78 -4.28
N GLN A 25 5.21 -19.74 -4.31
CA GLN A 25 5.60 -19.07 -5.55
C GLN A 25 6.87 -19.74 -6.09
N TYR A 26 7.09 -19.66 -7.39
CA TYR A 26 8.30 -20.24 -7.99
C TYR A 26 8.86 -19.32 -9.08
N SER A 27 10.19 -19.38 -9.24
CA SER A 27 10.91 -18.73 -10.33
C SER A 27 11.81 -19.76 -11.01
N VAL A 28 11.92 -19.68 -12.33
CA VAL A 28 12.65 -20.66 -13.14
C VAL A 28 13.74 -19.98 -13.96
N THR A 29 14.99 -20.38 -13.75
CA THR A 29 16.11 -20.01 -14.61
C THR A 29 16.47 -21.18 -15.51
N LYS A 30 16.56 -20.93 -16.82
CA LYS A 30 16.82 -21.94 -17.85
C LYS A 30 18.24 -21.78 -18.37
N HIS A 31 19.01 -22.86 -18.39
CA HIS A 31 20.32 -22.91 -19.01
C HIS A 31 20.32 -23.98 -20.10
N SER A 32 20.64 -23.61 -21.33
CA SER A 32 20.86 -24.55 -22.44
C SER A 32 22.34 -24.57 -22.81
N LYS A 33 22.90 -25.77 -22.96
CA LYS A 33 24.22 -25.97 -23.58
C LYS A 33 24.05 -26.81 -24.84
N SER A 34 24.56 -26.31 -25.95
CA SER A 34 24.63 -27.06 -27.21
C SER A 34 25.72 -28.12 -27.08
N THR A 35 25.35 -29.38 -27.26
CA THR A 35 26.29 -30.50 -27.23
C THR A 35 26.93 -30.63 -28.61
N GLY A 36 27.85 -29.71 -28.95
CA GLY A 36 28.61 -29.67 -30.20
C GLY A 36 30.11 -29.57 -29.91
N SER A 37 30.88 -30.56 -30.39
CA SER A 37 32.25 -30.90 -29.95
C SER A 37 33.37 -30.03 -30.52
N VAL A 38 34.44 -29.79 -29.74
CA VAL A 38 35.85 -29.76 -30.24
C VAL A 38 36.83 -30.21 -29.14
N LEU A 39 36.62 -29.89 -27.86
CA LEU A 39 37.49 -30.35 -26.76
C LEU A 39 36.67 -30.76 -25.52
N GLY A 40 36.56 -32.06 -25.26
CA GLY A 40 36.48 -32.62 -23.91
C GLY A 40 35.20 -32.55 -23.08
N ASP A 41 34.15 -31.80 -23.45
CA ASP A 41 32.96 -31.69 -22.57
C ASP A 41 31.87 -32.71 -22.95
N THR A 42 32.04 -33.96 -22.49
CA THR A 42 31.09 -35.08 -22.64
C THR A 42 29.87 -34.88 -21.74
N GLY A 43 29.06 -33.87 -22.03
CA GLY A 43 27.77 -33.67 -21.36
C GLY A 43 26.72 -34.62 -21.94
N LEU A 44 26.25 -35.60 -21.16
CA LEU A 44 25.09 -36.44 -21.52
C LEU A 44 23.89 -35.53 -21.90
N PRO A 45 23.27 -35.72 -23.08
CA PRO A 45 22.08 -34.98 -23.43
C PRO A 45 20.95 -35.38 -22.48
N GLY A 46 20.42 -34.41 -21.76
CA GLY A 46 19.36 -34.62 -20.79
C GLY A 46 18.68 -33.32 -20.38
N VAL A 47 17.53 -33.48 -19.73
CA VAL A 47 16.78 -32.40 -19.08
C VAL A 47 16.94 -32.58 -17.58
N PHE A 48 17.52 -31.59 -16.91
CA PHE A 48 17.77 -31.60 -15.47
C PHE A 48 16.91 -30.55 -14.78
N PHE A 49 16.20 -30.95 -13.73
CA PHE A 49 15.42 -30.04 -12.87
C PHE A 49 16.07 -29.99 -11.49
N SER A 50 16.54 -28.81 -11.10
CA SER A 50 17.12 -28.54 -9.79
C SER A 50 16.14 -27.72 -8.97
N TYR A 51 15.62 -28.28 -7.88
CA TYR A 51 14.69 -27.59 -6.98
C TYR A 51 15.44 -27.03 -5.77
N GLU A 52 15.32 -25.73 -5.53
CA GLU A 52 15.91 -25.05 -4.38
C GLU A 52 14.81 -24.30 -3.61
N LEU A 53 14.69 -24.61 -2.32
CA LEU A 53 13.78 -23.91 -1.42
C LEU A 53 14.47 -22.63 -0.93
N SER A 54 13.83 -21.48 -1.17
CA SER A 54 14.31 -20.20 -0.66
C SER A 54 14.20 -20.16 0.86
N PRO A 55 15.24 -19.69 1.59
CA PRO A 55 15.17 -19.52 3.04
C PRO A 55 14.27 -18.34 3.47
N MET A 56 13.80 -17.54 2.52
CA MET A 56 12.88 -16.42 2.77
C MET A 56 11.44 -16.84 2.48
N MET A 57 10.53 -16.51 3.41
CA MET A 57 9.08 -16.68 3.27
C MET A 57 8.40 -15.30 3.20
N VAL A 58 7.44 -15.16 2.29
CA VAL A 58 6.63 -13.93 2.18
C VAL A 58 5.31 -14.12 2.90
N LYS A 59 4.96 -13.20 3.81
CA LYS A 59 3.68 -13.22 4.53
C LYS A 59 2.83 -12.01 4.15
N TYR A 60 1.69 -12.26 3.53
CA TYR A 60 0.68 -11.25 3.26
C TYR A 60 -0.37 -11.28 4.36
N THR A 61 -0.56 -10.17 5.05
CA THR A 61 -1.60 -10.03 6.08
C THR A 61 -2.58 -8.97 5.61
N GLU A 62 -3.82 -9.41 5.36
CA GLU A 62 -4.91 -8.51 5.02
C GLU A 62 -5.44 -7.88 6.31
N SER A 63 -5.35 -6.56 6.42
CA SER A 63 -5.86 -5.80 7.56
C SER A 63 -6.99 -4.90 7.09
N GLN A 64 -8.14 -4.96 7.75
CA GLN A 64 -9.22 -4.01 7.47
C GLN A 64 -8.98 -2.70 8.21
N ARG A 65 -9.21 -1.60 7.50
CA ARG A 65 -9.27 -0.29 8.14
C ARG A 65 -10.47 -0.26 9.08
N SER A 66 -10.23 0.15 10.32
CA SER A 66 -11.28 0.24 11.32
C SER A 66 -12.35 1.26 10.89
N PHE A 67 -13.63 0.91 11.07
CA PHE A 67 -14.77 1.83 10.92
C PHE A 67 -14.61 3.10 11.77
N MET A 68 -13.84 3.03 12.85
CA MET A 68 -13.51 4.19 13.68
C MET A 68 -12.77 5.29 12.89
N HIS A 69 -11.89 4.94 11.95
CA HIS A 69 -11.23 5.95 11.11
C HIS A 69 -12.21 6.71 10.23
N PHE A 70 -13.26 6.03 9.74
CA PHE A 70 -14.33 6.68 9.00
C PHE A 70 -15.13 7.62 9.89
N LEU A 71 -15.55 7.15 11.07
CA LEU A 71 -16.31 7.96 12.02
C LEU A 71 -15.54 9.21 12.47
N THR A 72 -14.25 9.05 12.81
CA THR A 72 -13.37 10.16 13.13
C THR A 72 -13.26 11.15 11.97
N GLY A 73 -13.18 10.65 10.73
CA GLY A 73 -13.20 11.49 9.54
C GLY A 73 -14.48 12.32 9.39
N VAL A 74 -15.64 11.70 9.59
CA VAL A 74 -16.94 12.40 9.54
C VAL A 74 -17.04 13.47 10.62
N CYS A 75 -16.70 13.13 11.86
CA CYS A 75 -16.70 14.09 12.97
C CYS A 75 -15.75 15.28 12.70
N ALA A 76 -14.57 15.02 12.14
CA ALA A 76 -13.61 16.06 11.81
C ALA A 76 -14.16 17.04 10.75
N ILE A 77 -14.84 16.53 9.73
CA ILE A 77 -15.44 17.36 8.68
C ILE A 77 -16.60 18.20 9.25
N VAL A 78 -17.52 17.58 9.98
CA VAL A 78 -18.69 18.28 10.56
C VAL A 78 -18.24 19.35 11.56
N GLY A 79 -17.32 19.00 12.47
CA GLY A 79 -16.75 19.93 13.43
C GLY A 79 -16.02 21.09 12.73
N GLY A 80 -15.22 20.80 11.70
CA GLY A 80 -14.51 21.82 10.93
C GLY A 80 -15.44 22.82 10.26
N ILE A 81 -16.51 22.35 9.60
CA ILE A 81 -17.51 23.23 8.96
C ILE A 81 -18.18 24.13 10.01
N PHE A 82 -18.57 23.57 11.16
CA PHE A 82 -19.24 24.33 12.20
C PHE A 82 -18.33 25.41 12.82
N THR A 83 -17.06 25.08 13.05
CA THR A 83 -16.05 26.04 13.54
C THR A 83 -15.83 27.17 12.53
N VAL A 84 -15.65 26.85 11.24
CA VAL A 84 -15.42 27.87 10.21
C VAL A 84 -16.65 28.75 10.03
N ALA A 85 -17.86 28.18 9.99
CA ALA A 85 -19.10 28.95 9.88
C ALA A 85 -19.29 29.91 11.07
N SER A 86 -19.07 29.43 12.29
CA SER A 86 -19.18 30.24 13.52
C SER A 86 -18.16 31.38 13.57
N LEU A 87 -16.93 31.12 13.10
CA LEU A 87 -15.87 32.12 13.04
C LEU A 87 -16.21 33.23 12.02
N VAL A 88 -16.70 32.85 10.83
CA VAL A 88 -17.09 33.80 9.79
C VAL A 88 -18.26 34.67 10.25
N ASP A 89 -19.30 34.05 10.82
CA ASP A 89 -20.46 34.77 11.36
C ASP A 89 -20.04 35.77 12.46
N SER A 90 -19.24 35.32 13.42
CA SER A 90 -18.72 36.17 14.50
C SER A 90 -17.90 37.34 13.98
N PHE A 91 -17.09 37.12 12.93
CA PHE A 91 -16.26 38.16 12.30
C PHE A 91 -17.11 39.22 11.58
N ILE A 92 -18.14 38.80 10.83
CA ILE A 92 -19.06 39.70 10.13
C ILE A 92 -19.87 40.53 11.14
N TYR A 93 -20.38 39.90 12.20
CA TYR A 93 -21.17 40.57 13.22
C TYR A 93 -20.34 41.62 13.99
N HIS A 94 -19.12 41.27 14.41
CA HIS A 94 -18.24 42.24 15.06
C HIS A 94 -17.79 43.36 14.12
N SER A 95 -17.46 43.05 12.87
CA SER A 95 -17.05 44.07 11.89
C SER A 95 -18.18 45.05 11.59
N SER A 96 -19.39 44.55 11.32
CA SER A 96 -20.56 45.40 11.06
C SER A 96 -20.93 46.26 12.26
N LYS A 97 -20.89 45.72 13.49
CA LYS A 97 -21.16 46.48 14.72
C LYS A 97 -20.10 47.54 15.01
N VAL A 98 -18.82 47.26 14.78
CA VAL A 98 -17.73 48.22 14.95
C VAL A 98 -17.78 49.32 13.89
N ILE A 99 -18.10 48.97 12.64
CA ILE A 99 -18.27 49.94 11.55
C ILE A 99 -19.48 50.83 11.81
N ALA A 100 -20.64 50.26 12.14
CA ALA A 100 -21.85 51.03 12.48
C ALA A 100 -21.60 51.98 13.65
N LYS A 101 -20.94 51.52 14.72
CA LYS A 101 -20.59 52.35 15.87
C LYS A 101 -19.57 53.46 15.52
N LYS A 102 -18.64 53.20 14.58
CA LYS A 102 -17.71 54.22 14.07
C LYS A 102 -18.41 55.28 13.22
N ILE A 103 -19.45 54.90 12.46
CA ILE A 103 -20.26 55.80 11.66
C ILE A 103 -21.13 56.68 12.58
N GLU A 104 -21.78 56.12 13.60
CA GLU A 104 -22.59 56.88 14.59
C GLU A 104 -21.76 57.87 15.41
N LEU A 105 -20.49 57.56 15.69
CA LEU A 105 -19.58 58.47 16.41
C LEU A 105 -19.04 59.61 15.54
N GLY A 106 -19.50 59.75 14.28
CA GLY A 106 -19.20 60.90 13.42
C GLY A 106 -17.74 61.02 12.96
N LYS A 107 -16.89 60.03 13.21
CA LYS A 107 -15.46 60.02 12.83
C LYS A 107 -15.20 59.55 11.39
N ALA A 108 -16.22 59.53 10.55
CA ALA A 108 -16.13 59.13 9.15
C ALA A 108 -16.22 60.31 8.16
N SER A 109 -16.16 61.56 8.65
CA SER A 109 -15.82 62.74 7.86
C SER A 109 -14.47 63.30 8.28
#